data_AF-A0A920ST58-F1
#
_entry.id   AF-A0A920ST58-F1
#
_cell.length_a   1.000
_cell.length_b   1.000
_cell.length_c   1.000
_cell.angle_alpha   90.00
_cell.angle_beta   90.00
_cell.angle_gamma   90.00
#
_symmetry.space_group_name_H-M   'P 1'
#
loop_
_entity.id
_entity.type
_entity.pdbx_description
1 polymer ?
#
loop_
_entity_poly.entity_id
_entity_poly.type
_entity_poly.pdbx_seq_one_letter_code
_entity_poly.pdbx_strand_id
1 'polypeptide(L)'
;MVDRVMALPEGSRLLLLAPVVKDRKGEYQQLLGGLQSQGYVRVRVDGTVFELDEIPAIDKKRKHTIEVVVDRVIIGPDSSQRLAESFETALALADGLGIIEVFRMIEKTPVKNWCSRPASPVRSVDTV
;
A
#
# COMPACT_ATOMS: atom_id res chain seq x y z
N MET A 1 -8.27 -18.60 -4.41
CA MET A 1 -7.99 -17.27 -3.80
C MET A 1 -6.90 -16.56 -4.59
N VAL A 2 -5.79 -17.26 -4.87
CA VAL A 2 -4.73 -16.83 -5.79
C VAL A 2 -5.27 -16.52 -7.19
N ASP A 3 -6.23 -17.30 -7.70
CA ASP A 3 -6.82 -17.14 -9.05
C ASP A 3 -7.46 -15.77 -9.26
N ARG A 4 -8.10 -15.21 -8.22
CA ARG A 4 -8.70 -13.87 -8.26
C ARG A 4 -7.65 -12.76 -8.32
N VAL A 5 -6.49 -13.00 -7.72
CA VAL A 5 -5.37 -12.05 -7.74
C VAL A 5 -4.68 -12.09 -9.10
N MET A 6 -4.51 -13.28 -9.68
CA MET A 6 -3.94 -13.47 -11.02
C MET A 6 -4.85 -12.93 -12.14
N ALA A 7 -6.14 -12.71 -11.87
CA ALA A 7 -7.07 -12.07 -12.81
C ALA A 7 -6.86 -10.54 -12.95
N LEU A 8 -6.03 -9.93 -12.10
CA LEU A 8 -5.70 -8.50 -12.19
C LEU A 8 -4.66 -8.25 -13.28
N PRO A 9 -4.57 -7.02 -13.83
CA PRO A 9 -3.63 -6.71 -14.89
C PRO A 9 -2.18 -6.90 -14.43
N GLU A 10 -1.38 -7.54 -15.30
CA GLU A 10 0.04 -7.76 -15.10
C GLU A 10 0.78 -6.43 -14.84
N GLY A 11 1.78 -6.47 -13.94
CA GLY A 11 2.50 -5.28 -13.51
C GLY A 11 1.84 -4.48 -12.38
N SER A 12 0.65 -4.89 -11.91
CA SER A 12 0.05 -4.30 -10.71
C SER A 12 0.89 -4.58 -9.47
N ARG A 13 1.04 -3.57 -8.61
CA ARG A 13 1.74 -3.68 -7.32
C ARG A 13 0.74 -4.00 -6.22
N LEU A 14 1.00 -5.06 -5.48
CA LEU A 14 0.16 -5.54 -4.40
C LEU A 14 0.90 -5.43 -3.07
N LEU A 15 0.17 -5.00 -2.04
CA LEU A 15 0.59 -5.19 -0.66
C LEU A 15 -0.29 -6.27 -0.05
N LEU A 16 0.35 -7.29 0.51
CA LEU A 16 -0.32 -8.30 1.31
C LEU A 16 -0.28 -7.87 2.78
N LEU A 17 -1.46 -7.67 3.34
CA LEU A 17 -1.68 -7.18 4.69
C LEU A 17 -2.34 -8.28 5.52
N ALA A 18 -1.78 -8.58 6.69
CA ALA A 18 -2.36 -9.49 7.67
C ALA A 18 -2.96 -8.66 8.83
N PRO A 19 -4.29 -8.51 8.93
CA PRO A 19 -4.92 -7.73 9.98
C PRO A 19 -4.96 -8.50 11.30
N VAL A 20 -3.98 -8.27 12.16
CA VAL A 20 -3.89 -8.93 13.47
C VAL A 20 -4.90 -8.34 14.45
N VAL A 21 -5.19 -7.04 14.32
CA VAL A 21 -6.12 -6.32 15.20
C VAL A 21 -7.07 -5.47 14.38
N LYS A 22 -8.38 -5.61 14.63
CA LYS A 22 -9.41 -4.76 14.03
C LYS A 22 -10.27 -4.11 15.10
N ASP A 23 -10.37 -2.78 15.06
CA ASP A 23 -11.31 -1.98 15.86
C ASP A 23 -11.30 -2.26 17.38
N ARG A 24 -10.17 -2.73 17.91
CA ARG A 24 -10.04 -3.04 19.34
C ARG A 24 -9.39 -1.88 20.09
N LYS A 25 -9.67 -1.82 21.39
CA LYS A 25 -9.07 -0.90 22.36
C LYS A 25 -8.11 -1.71 23.22
N GLY A 26 -6.89 -1.25 23.41
CA GLY A 26 -5.91 -1.95 24.24
C GLY A 26 -4.49 -1.44 24.08
N GLU A 27 -3.59 -1.95 24.91
CA GLU A 27 -2.15 -1.83 24.68
C GLU A 27 -1.70 -2.93 23.72
N TYR A 28 -1.04 -2.54 22.65
CA TYR A 28 -0.48 -3.48 21.68
C TYR A 28 1.03 -3.67 21.87
N GLN A 29 1.63 -3.20 22.96
CA GLN A 29 3.09 -3.33 23.19
C GLN A 29 3.56 -4.78 23.18
N GLN A 30 2.82 -5.69 23.83
CA GLN A 30 3.14 -7.13 23.81
C GLN A 30 3.00 -7.74 22.41
N LEU A 31 1.98 -7.32 21.66
CA LEU A 31 1.74 -7.79 20.30
C LEU A 31 2.82 -7.31 19.34
N LEU A 32 3.22 -6.04 19.43
CA LEU A 32 4.30 -5.45 18.65
C LEU A 32 5.65 -6.12 18.97
N GLY A 33 5.95 -6.39 20.24
CA GLY A 33 7.15 -7.15 20.61
C GLY A 33 7.17 -8.57 20.05
N GLY A 34 6.01 -9.24 20.02
CA GLY A 34 5.85 -10.54 19.37
C GLY A 34 6.11 -10.48 17.86
N LEU A 35 5.61 -9.44 17.18
CA LEU A 35 5.84 -9.23 15.75
C LEU A 35 7.29 -8.89 15.42
N GLN A 36 7.97 -8.11 16.26
CA GLN A 36 9.40 -7.82 16.12
C GLN A 36 10.24 -9.10 16.28
N SER A 37 9.86 -9.96 17.24
CA SER A 37 10.51 -11.26 17.44
C SER A 37 10.33 -12.23 16.25
N GLN A 38 9.24 -12.07 15.51
CA GLN A 38 8.97 -12.82 14.27
C GLN A 38 9.71 -12.25 13.05
N GLY A 39 10.42 -11.13 13.20
CA GLY A 39 11.23 -10.53 12.13
C GLY A 39 10.45 -9.64 11.17
N TYR A 40 9.23 -9.23 11.51
CA TYR A 40 8.53 -8.22 10.72
C TYR A 40 9.19 -6.85 10.93
N VAL A 41 9.21 -6.03 9.88
CA VAL A 41 9.82 -4.69 9.91
C VAL A 41 8.76 -3.60 9.77
N ARG A 42 7.67 -3.87 9.04
CA ARG A 42 6.67 -2.86 8.65
C ARG A 42 5.28 -3.25 9.10
N VAL A 43 4.58 -2.28 9.67
CA VAL A 43 3.21 -2.41 10.15
C VAL A 43 2.42 -1.20 9.71
N ARG A 44 1.18 -1.40 9.34
CA ARG A 44 0.21 -0.35 9.03
C ARG A 44 -0.73 -0.21 10.23
N VAL A 45 -0.75 0.98 10.83
CA VAL A 45 -1.61 1.34 11.96
C VAL A 45 -2.56 2.43 11.49
N ASP A 46 -3.86 2.18 11.60
CA ASP A 46 -4.92 3.13 11.22
C ASP A 46 -4.77 3.71 9.80
N GLY A 47 -4.25 2.89 8.87
CA GLY A 47 -4.03 3.27 7.48
C GLY A 47 -2.67 3.93 7.18
N THR A 48 -1.85 4.19 8.19
CA THR A 48 -0.50 4.74 8.01
C THR A 48 0.55 3.66 8.20
N VAL A 49 1.50 3.55 7.28
CA VAL A 49 2.60 2.58 7.37
C VAL A 49 3.72 3.15 8.23
N PHE A 50 4.07 2.44 9.29
CA PHE A 50 5.18 2.72 10.19
C PHE A 50 6.15 1.53 10.21
N GLU A 51 7.39 1.80 10.61
CA GLU A 51 8.34 0.76 10.97
C GLU A 51 8.13 0.38 12.44
N LEU A 52 8.33 -0.89 12.80
CA LEU A 52 8.09 -1.38 14.17
C LEU A 52 8.90 -0.62 15.24
N ASP A 53 10.06 -0.10 14.86
CA ASP A 53 10.96 0.64 15.76
C ASP A 53 10.52 2.09 16.01
N GLU A 54 9.74 2.68 15.09
CA GLU A 54 9.28 4.06 15.14
C GLU A 54 7.78 4.19 15.45
N ILE A 55 7.15 3.13 15.99
CA ILE A 55 5.71 3.16 16.27
C ILE A 55 5.43 4.18 17.40
N PRO A 56 4.57 5.20 17.17
CA PRO A 56 4.15 6.09 18.23
C PRO A 56 3.31 5.32 19.27
N ALA A 57 3.42 5.71 20.54
CA ALA A 57 2.68 5.06 21.62
C ALA A 57 1.16 5.04 21.33
N ILE A 58 0.61 3.82 21.23
CA ILE A 58 -0.80 3.62 20.90
C ILE A 58 -1.67 3.95 22.11
N ASP A 59 -2.69 4.80 21.93
CA ASP A 59 -3.56 5.25 23.00
C ASP A 59 -4.66 4.21 23.30
N LYS A 60 -4.69 3.72 24.54
CA LYS A 60 -5.68 2.77 25.08
C LYS A 60 -7.14 3.17 24.83
N LYS A 61 -7.42 4.47 24.72
CA LYS A 61 -8.79 4.99 24.62
C LYS A 61 -9.35 4.92 23.20
N ARG A 62 -8.48 4.78 22.20
CA ARG A 62 -8.87 4.80 20.79
C ARG A 62 -8.96 3.38 20.23
N LYS A 63 -9.81 3.24 19.21
CA LYS A 63 -9.87 2.02 18.42
C LYS A 63 -8.72 2.08 17.44
N HIS A 64 -7.96 1.00 17.38
CA HIS A 64 -6.85 0.87 16.47
C HIS A 64 -7.01 -0.34 15.58
N THR A 65 -6.60 -0.20 14.33
CA THR A 65 -6.48 -1.29 13.37
C THR A 65 -5.00 -1.46 13.06
N ILE A 66 -4.49 -2.66 13.31
CA ILE A 66 -3.08 -3.01 13.12
C ILE A 66 -3.00 -4.11 12.09
N GLU A 67 -2.28 -3.82 11.01
CA GLU A 67 -2.12 -4.67 9.84
C GLU A 67 -0.62 -4.87 9.60
N VAL A 68 -0.16 -6.12 9.59
CA VAL A 68 1.24 -6.42 9.32
C VAL A 68 1.45 -6.48 7.82
N VAL A 69 2.49 -5.82 7.33
CA VAL A 69 2.87 -5.92 5.92
C VAL A 69 3.72 -7.18 5.74
N VAL A 70 3.14 -8.22 5.14
CA VAL A 70 3.81 -9.52 4.95
C VAL A 70 4.70 -9.49 3.72
N ASP A 71 4.15 -9.09 2.57
CA ASP A 71 4.92 -9.03 1.33
C ASP A 71 4.45 -7.90 0.39
N ARG A 72 5.36 -7.52 -0.51
CA ARG A 72 5.14 -6.58 -1.61
C ARG A 72 5.39 -7.32 -2.91
N VAL A 73 4.33 -7.62 -3.65
CA VAL A 73 4.40 -8.46 -4.85
C VAL A 73 3.99 -7.66 -6.08
N ILE A 74 4.65 -7.93 -7.20
CA ILE A 74 4.25 -7.45 -8.52
C ILE A 74 3.65 -8.63 -9.26
N ILE A 75 2.47 -8.44 -9.85
CA ILE A 75 1.78 -9.50 -10.59
C ILE A 75 2.56 -9.82 -11.87
N GLY A 76 2.99 -11.07 -11.98
CA GLY A 76 3.62 -11.65 -13.16
C GLY A 76 3.41 -13.17 -13.22
N PRO A 77 3.79 -13.83 -14.33
CA PRO A 77 3.50 -15.25 -14.55
C PRO A 77 4.12 -16.18 -13.49
N ASP A 78 5.31 -15.85 -12.98
CA ASP A 78 6.00 -16.65 -11.95
C ASP A 78 5.64 -16.27 -10.51
N SER A 79 4.75 -15.28 -10.32
CA SER A 79 4.41 -14.78 -8.98
C SER A 79 3.44 -15.68 -8.21
N SER A 80 2.82 -16.67 -8.87
CA SER A 80 1.78 -17.51 -8.27
C SER A 80 2.26 -18.33 -7.06
N GLN A 81 3.46 -18.92 -7.14
CA GLN A 81 4.00 -19.74 -6.06
C GLN A 81 4.34 -18.89 -4.83
N ARG A 82 5.02 -17.76 -5.04
CA ARG A 82 5.35 -16.80 -3.98
C ARG A 82 4.09 -16.21 -3.32
N LEU A 83 3.06 -15.92 -4.12
CA LEU A 83 1.78 -15.44 -3.61
C LEU A 83 1.15 -16.49 -2.68
N ALA A 84 1.14 -17.76 -3.05
CA ALA A 84 0.58 -18.84 -2.24
C ALA A 84 1.27 -18.94 -0.86
N GLU A 85 2.61 -18.97 -0.84
CA GLU A 85 3.41 -19.01 0.39
C GLU A 85 3.17 -17.77 1.28
N SER A 86 3.07 -16.60 0.64
CA SER A 86 2.78 -15.35 1.35
C SER A 86 1.37 -15.35 1.95
N PHE A 87 0.38 -15.92 1.24
CA PHE A 87 -0.99 -16.06 1.76
C PHE A 87 -1.06 -16.99 2.96
N GLU A 88 -0.39 -18.14 2.91
CA GLU A 88 -0.34 -19.06 4.05
C GLU A 88 0.22 -18.36 5.29
N THR A 89 1.32 -17.61 5.12
CA THR A 89 1.93 -16.82 6.18
C THR A 89 0.98 -15.76 6.73
N ALA A 90 0.32 -15.00 5.85
CA ALA A 90 -0.62 -13.94 6.25
C ALA A 90 -1.84 -14.50 7.00
N LEU A 91 -2.38 -15.63 6.53
CA LEU A 91 -3.53 -16.29 7.14
C LEU A 91 -3.18 -16.89 8.50
N ALA A 92 -1.96 -17.41 8.68
CA ALA A 92 -1.49 -17.93 9.95
C ALA A 92 -1.35 -16.82 11.03
N LEU A 93 -1.02 -15.59 10.63
CA LEU A 93 -0.88 -14.45 11.55
C LEU A 93 -2.20 -13.80 11.95
N ALA A 94 -3.17 -13.80 11.05
CA ALA A 94 -4.42 -13.03 11.19
C ALA A 94 -5.66 -13.93 11.26
N ASP A 95 -5.51 -15.13 11.84
CA ASP A 95 -6.58 -16.11 12.09
C ASP A 95 -7.48 -16.36 10.86
N GLY A 96 -6.85 -16.53 9.68
CA GLY A 96 -7.55 -16.81 8.43
C GLY A 96 -8.07 -15.57 7.68
N LEU A 97 -7.67 -14.36 8.08
CA LEU A 97 -7.99 -13.13 7.37
C LEU A 97 -6.77 -12.58 6.63
N GLY A 98 -6.94 -12.23 5.35
CA GLY A 98 -5.91 -11.55 4.55
C GLY A 98 -6.54 -10.39 3.79
N ILE A 99 -5.87 -9.25 3.78
CA ILE A 99 -6.28 -8.06 3.02
C ILE A 99 -5.24 -7.85 1.92
N ILE A 100 -5.72 -7.60 0.71
CA ILE A 100 -4.87 -7.29 -0.44
C ILE A 100 -5.17 -5.85 -0.84
N GLU A 101 -4.15 -5.03 -0.87
CA GLU A 101 -4.24 -3.65 -1.34
C GLU A 101 -3.52 -3.53 -2.69
N VAL A 102 -4.29 -3.19 -3.72
CA VAL A 102 -3.77 -2.98 -5.08
C VAL A 102 -3.39 -1.51 -5.23
N PHE A 103 -2.11 -1.22 -5.42
CA PHE A 103 -1.68 0.12 -5.79
C PHE A 103 -1.91 0.31 -7.29
N ARG A 104 -2.92 1.12 -7.62
CA ARG A 104 -3.15 1.56 -8.99
C ARG A 104 -2.01 2.48 -9.39
N MET A 105 -1.14 2.00 -10.28
CA MET A 105 -0.16 2.87 -10.91
C MET A 105 -0.95 3.85 -11.80
N ILE A 106 -0.90 5.13 -11.45
CA ILE A 106 -1.40 6.20 -12.33
C ILE A 106 -0.55 6.10 -13.59
N GLU A 107 -1.17 5.74 -14.71
CA GLU A 107 -0.53 5.85 -16.02
C GLU A 107 0.05 7.26 -16.12
N LYS A 108 1.37 7.37 -16.27
CA LYS A 108 2.00 8.64 -16.63
C LYS A 108 1.39 9.06 -17.95
N THR A 109 0.38 9.92 -17.92
CA THR A 109 -0.01 10.65 -19.13
C THR A 109 1.20 11.51 -19.47
N PRO A 110 1.82 11.37 -20.65
CA PRO A 110 2.80 12.34 -21.07
C PRO A 110 2.06 13.67 -21.14
N VAL A 111 2.43 14.61 -20.26
CA VAL A 111 2.00 16.00 -20.39
C VAL A 111 2.48 16.45 -21.75
N LYS A 112 1.57 16.45 -22.73
CA LYS A 112 1.83 16.98 -24.06
C LYS A 112 1.89 18.48 -23.85
N ASN A 113 3.10 19.01 -23.69
CA ASN A 113 3.39 20.42 -23.56
C ASN A 113 2.98 21.13 -24.86
N TRP A 114 1.69 21.42 -24.97
CA TRP A 114 1.09 22.15 -26.07
C TRP A 114 0.89 23.59 -25.62
N CYS A 115 1.98 24.37 -25.61
CA CYS A 115 1.85 25.82 -25.54
C CYS A 115 3.02 26.52 -26.21
N SER A 116 2.84 26.82 -27.49
CA SER A 116 3.24 28.10 -28.06
C SER A 116 2.32 28.39 -29.24
N ARG A 117 1.11 28.88 -28.93
CA ARG A 117 0.32 29.63 -29.91
C ARG A 117 1.16 30.85 -30.34
N PRO A 118 1.23 31.17 -31.65
CA PRO A 118 1.93 32.36 -32.11
C PRO A 118 1.26 33.61 -31.57
N ALA A 119 2.06 34.53 -31.02
CA ALA A 119 1.62 35.86 -30.64
C ALA A 119 1.05 36.59 -31.87
N SER A 120 -0.15 37.15 -31.72
CA SER A 120 -0.81 37.96 -32.76
C SER A 120 -0.01 39.21 -33.12
N PRO A 121 -0.18 39.73 -34.35
CA PRO A 121 0.52 40.93 -34.79
C PRO A 121 -0.13 42.17 -34.17
N VAL A 122 0.65 42.96 -33.43
CA VAL A 122 0.23 44.31 -33.01
C VAL A 122 0.25 45.22 -34.25
N ARG A 123 -0.96 45.62 -34.68
CA ARG A 123 -1.21 46.81 -35.49
C ARG A 123 -1.40 47.98 -34.53
N SER A 124 -0.56 49.01 -34.66
CA SER A 124 -0.98 50.41 -34.51
C SER A 124 0.15 51.32 -35.00
N VAL A 125 -0.01 51.96 -36.15
CA VAL A 125 -0.72 53.24 -36.42
C VAL A 125 0.35 54.31 -36.68
N ASP A 126 0.34 54.78 -37.93
CA ASP A 126 1.02 55.95 -38.46
C ASP A 126 0.81 57.19 -37.59
N THR A 127 1.85 58.02 -37.39
CA THR A 127 1.72 59.49 -37.27
C THR A 127 3.09 60.14 -37.51
N VAL A 128 3.18 60.83 -38.65
CA VAL A 128 3.98 62.02 -39.04
C VAL A 128 5.51 61.91 -39.04
#